data_AF-A0A9E2X5R2-F1
#
_entry.id   AF-A0A9E2X5R2-F1
#
_cell.length_a   1.000
_cell.length_b   1.000
_cell.length_c   1.000
_cell.angle_alpha   90.00
_cell.angle_beta   90.00
_cell.angle_gamma   90.00
#
_symmetry.space_group_name_H-M   'P 1'
#
loop_
_entity.id
_entity.type
_entity.pdbx_description
1 polymer ?
#
loop_
_entity_poly.entity_id
_entity_poly.type
_entity_poly.pdbx_seq_one_letter_code
_entity_poly.pdbx_strand_id
1 'polypeptide(L)'
;MAAAAGFRPGSLYNGGGGTVYTVAPRQSGQQYSASWGLRRLAELCSGAHVVDSRPRPDLAERFNVYSRPFGIIRDVGEATFVCQKDNLSMTAYALASMTYLGQTG
;
A
#
# COMPACT_ATOMS: atom_id res chain seq x y z
N MET A 1 16.87 -1.34 -9.64
CA MET A 1 16.39 -0.82 -10.94
C MET A 1 15.59 0.49 -10.84
N ALA A 2 14.91 0.84 -9.73
CA ALA A 2 14.24 2.16 -9.62
C ALA A 2 15.20 3.36 -9.43
N ALA A 3 16.31 3.18 -8.69
CA ALA A 3 17.28 4.25 -8.45
C ALA A 3 18.02 4.70 -9.73
N ALA A 4 18.21 3.79 -10.69
CA ALA A 4 18.85 4.10 -11.98
C ALA A 4 17.97 4.98 -12.90
N ALA A 5 16.66 5.06 -12.63
CA ALA A 5 15.72 5.94 -13.33
C ALA A 5 15.39 7.22 -12.53
N GLY A 6 16.14 7.51 -11.46
CA GLY A 6 15.97 8.73 -10.66
C GLY A 6 14.87 8.67 -9.59
N PHE A 7 14.14 7.56 -9.47
CA PHE A 7 13.08 7.41 -8.46
C PHE A 7 13.68 7.13 -7.08
N ARG A 8 13.41 8.02 -6.12
CA ARG A 8 13.86 7.90 -4.72
C ARG A 8 12.69 7.51 -3.83
N PRO A 9 12.87 6.67 -2.80
CA PRO A 9 11.83 6.42 -1.81
C PRO A 9 11.27 7.73 -1.24
N GLY A 10 9.94 7.84 -1.14
CA GLY A 10 9.23 9.04 -0.71
C GLY A 10 8.97 10.07 -1.81
N SER A 11 9.61 9.98 -2.99
CA SER A 11 9.30 10.89 -4.10
C SER A 11 7.93 10.61 -4.68
N LEU A 12 7.24 11.65 -5.12
CA LEU A 12 5.99 11.51 -5.87
C LEU A 12 6.31 11.10 -7.31
N TYR A 13 5.53 10.15 -7.83
CA TYR A 13 5.53 9.72 -9.21
C TYR A 13 4.16 9.97 -9.82
N ASN A 14 4.11 10.70 -10.93
CA ASN A 14 2.89 10.87 -11.72
C ASN A 14 2.94 9.85 -12.87
N GLY A 15 2.04 8.87 -12.83
CA GLY A 15 1.91 7.85 -13.88
C GLY A 15 1.00 8.26 -15.04
N GLY A 16 0.49 9.50 -15.04
CA GLY A 16 -0.60 9.96 -15.90
C GLY A 16 -1.98 9.74 -15.27
N GLY A 17 -3.04 10.20 -15.96
CA GLY A 17 -4.43 9.96 -15.56
C GLY A 17 -4.85 10.58 -14.21
N GLY A 18 -4.18 11.66 -13.78
CA GLY A 18 -4.49 12.35 -12.51
C GLY A 18 -4.11 11.58 -11.25
N THR A 19 -3.37 10.47 -11.36
CA THR A 19 -2.98 9.67 -10.19
C THR A 19 -1.54 9.97 -9.78
N VAL A 20 -1.34 10.29 -8.50
CA VAL A 20 -0.03 10.50 -7.90
C VAL A 20 0.28 9.31 -6.99
N TYR A 21 1.44 8.70 -7.22
CA TYR A 21 1.97 7.58 -6.44
C TYR A 21 3.12 8.06 -5.58
N THR A 22 3.32 7.44 -4.42
CA THR A 22 4.55 7.61 -3.64
C THR A 22 5.47 6.44 -3.93
N VAL A 23 6.71 6.72 -4.35
CA VAL A 23 7.72 5.70 -4.58
C VAL A 23 8.12 5.08 -3.23
N ALA A 24 8.06 3.76 -3.12
CA ALA A 24 8.45 3.01 -1.93
C ALA A 24 9.31 1.80 -2.31
N PRO A 25 10.14 1.27 -1.38
CA PRO A 25 10.76 -0.04 -1.57
C PRO A 25 9.73 -1.11 -1.90
N ARG A 26 10.11 -2.11 -2.69
CA ARG A 26 9.22 -3.22 -3.04
C ARG A 26 8.82 -3.98 -1.77
N GLN A 27 7.53 -4.08 -1.53
CA GLN A 27 6.89 -4.74 -0.39
C GLN A 27 5.62 -5.41 -0.88
N SER A 28 5.18 -6.50 -0.27
CA SER A 28 3.86 -7.06 -0.62
C SER A 28 2.73 -6.09 -0.29
N GLY A 29 1.55 -6.28 -0.89
CA GLY A 29 0.37 -5.47 -0.57
C GLY A 29 0.01 -5.52 0.92
N GLN A 30 0.20 -6.70 1.53
CA GLN A 30 0.03 -6.93 2.98
C GLN A 30 1.03 -6.12 3.82
N GLN A 31 2.32 -6.17 3.48
CA GLN A 31 3.36 -5.40 4.19
C GLN A 31 3.14 -3.88 4.05
N TYR A 32 2.71 -3.45 2.86
CA TYR A 32 2.45 -2.05 2.59
C TYR A 32 1.22 -1.54 3.34
N SER A 33 0.10 -2.28 3.34
CA SER A 33 -1.11 -1.88 4.09
C SER A 33 -0.83 -1.74 5.59
N ALA A 34 -0.09 -2.68 6.18
CA ALA A 34 0.34 -2.61 7.57
C ALA A 34 1.22 -1.39 7.86
N SER A 35 2.32 -1.21 7.09
CA SER A 35 3.26 -0.11 7.34
C SER A 35 2.72 1.27 7.00
N TRP A 36 1.88 1.38 5.97
CA TRP A 36 1.15 2.61 5.65
C TRP A 36 0.15 2.96 6.76
N GLY A 37 -0.65 1.98 7.21
CA GLY A 37 -1.64 2.19 8.27
C GLY A 37 -0.99 2.60 9.60
N LEU A 38 0.10 1.97 10.02
CA LEU A 38 0.83 2.38 11.23
C LEU A 38 1.34 3.83 11.15
N ARG A 39 1.91 4.23 10.02
CA ARG A 39 2.36 5.62 9.82
C ARG A 39 1.21 6.61 9.89
N ARG A 40 0.08 6.29 9.25
CA ARG A 40 -1.08 7.17 9.23
C ARG A 40 -1.78 7.24 10.60
N LEU A 41 -1.86 6.13 11.32
CA LEU A 41 -2.48 6.09 12.64
C LEU A 41 -1.62 6.74 13.72
N ALA A 42 -0.30 6.73 13.58
CA ALA A 42 0.58 7.44 14.51
C ALA A 42 0.29 8.96 14.58
N GLU A 43 -0.30 9.54 13.54
CA GLU A 43 -0.73 10.94 13.51
C GLU A 43 -2.11 11.17 14.18
N LEU A 44 -2.87 10.11 14.45
CA LEU A 44 -4.28 10.17 14.85
C LEU A 44 -4.58 9.55 16.21
N CYS A 45 -3.79 8.57 16.63
CA CYS A 45 -3.96 7.82 17.88
C CYS A 45 -2.63 7.28 18.42
N SER A 46 -2.59 6.96 19.71
CA SER A 46 -1.42 6.39 20.39
C SER A 46 -1.52 4.86 20.48
N GLY A 47 -0.37 4.19 20.66
CA GLY A 47 -0.31 2.74 20.86
C GLY A 47 -0.80 1.90 19.67
N ALA A 48 -0.79 2.47 18.46
CA ALA A 48 -1.25 1.78 17.26
C ALA A 48 -0.40 0.54 16.97
N HIS A 49 -1.06 -0.61 16.81
CA HIS A 49 -0.42 -1.86 16.40
C HIS A 49 -1.33 -2.69 15.51
N VAL A 50 -0.73 -3.57 14.71
CA VAL A 50 -1.42 -4.47 13.79
C VAL A 50 -2.00 -5.64 14.58
N VAL A 51 -3.27 -5.96 14.35
CA VAL A 51 -3.97 -7.12 14.91
C VAL A 51 -4.06 -8.25 13.90
N ASP A 52 -4.36 -7.91 12.65
CA ASP A 52 -4.42 -8.85 11.54
C ASP A 52 -3.86 -8.18 10.29
N SER A 53 -3.23 -8.96 9.43
CA SER A 53 -2.79 -8.50 8.13
C SER A 53 -2.74 -9.67 7.17
N ARG A 54 -3.36 -9.52 6.00
CA ARG A 54 -3.46 -10.60 5.03
C ARG A 54 -3.38 -10.11 3.59
N PRO A 55 -2.87 -10.95 2.68
CA PRO A 55 -2.93 -10.67 1.26
C PRO A 55 -4.38 -10.72 0.75
N ARG A 56 -4.67 -9.95 -0.29
CA ARG A 56 -5.97 -9.93 -1.01
C ARG A 56 -5.77 -10.29 -2.48
N PRO A 57 -5.37 -11.54 -2.79
CA PRO A 57 -5.12 -11.98 -4.17
C PRO A 57 -6.39 -11.88 -5.03
N ASP A 58 -7.57 -12.06 -4.42
CA ASP A 58 -8.87 -11.89 -5.04
C ASP A 58 -9.08 -10.48 -5.60
N LEU A 59 -8.64 -9.45 -4.87
CA LEU A 59 -8.70 -8.06 -5.32
C LEU A 59 -7.58 -7.75 -6.30
N ALA A 60 -6.39 -8.29 -6.07
CA ALA A 60 -5.25 -8.12 -6.96
C ALA A 60 -5.58 -8.65 -8.36
N GLU A 61 -6.16 -9.84 -8.48
CA GLU A 61 -6.60 -10.42 -9.76
C GLU A 61 -7.60 -9.51 -10.48
N ARG A 62 -8.64 -9.03 -9.78
CA ARG A 62 -9.64 -8.14 -10.35
C ARG A 62 -9.05 -6.84 -10.92
N PHE A 63 -8.10 -6.22 -10.21
CA PHE A 63 -7.45 -5.02 -10.72
C PHE A 63 -6.45 -5.31 -11.84
N ASN A 64 -5.78 -6.46 -11.77
CA ASN A 64 -4.75 -6.85 -12.72
C ASN A 64 -5.32 -7.25 -14.08
N VAL A 65 -6.59 -7.67 -14.18
CA VAL A 65 -7.28 -7.95 -15.46
C VAL A 65 -7.14 -6.78 -16.43
N TYR A 66 -7.32 -5.55 -15.97
CA TYR A 66 -7.28 -4.36 -16.82
C TYR A 66 -5.91 -3.69 -16.90
N SER A 67 -5.04 -3.91 -15.91
CA SER A 67 -3.78 -3.17 -15.78
C SER A 67 -2.56 -3.94 -16.30
N ARG A 68 -2.60 -5.28 -16.31
CA ARG A 68 -1.51 -6.13 -16.83
C ARG A 68 -1.13 -5.85 -18.29
N PRO A 69 -2.07 -5.63 -19.23
CA PRO A 69 -1.71 -5.31 -20.62
C PRO A 69 -0.84 -4.05 -20.76
N PHE A 70 -0.89 -3.16 -19.77
CA PHE A 70 -0.09 -1.93 -19.72
C PHE A 70 1.21 -2.09 -18.92
N GLY A 71 1.58 -3.33 -18.54
CA GLY A 71 2.76 -3.60 -17.70
C GLY A 71 2.61 -3.14 -16.25
N ILE A 72 1.38 -2.88 -15.81
CA ILE A 72 1.06 -2.42 -14.46
C ILE A 72 0.56 -3.63 -13.67
N ILE A 73 1.25 -3.95 -12.57
CA ILE A 73 0.89 -5.05 -11.67
C ILE A 73 0.59 -4.47 -10.31
N ARG A 74 -0.56 -4.83 -9.75
CA ARG A 74 -0.98 -4.47 -8.40
C ARG A 74 -0.92 -5.68 -7.49
N ASP A 75 -0.35 -5.48 -6.31
CA ASP A 75 -0.41 -6.39 -5.19
C ASP A 75 -1.16 -5.71 -4.05
N VAL A 76 -2.20 -6.37 -3.57
CA VAL A 76 -3.20 -5.80 -2.66
C VAL A 76 -3.16 -6.56 -1.35
N GLY A 77 -3.21 -5.83 -0.25
CA GLY A 77 -3.38 -6.42 1.06
C GLY A 77 -4.16 -5.51 1.97
N GLU A 78 -4.56 -6.08 3.09
CA GLU A 78 -5.29 -5.36 4.12
C GLU A 78 -4.64 -5.58 5.48
N ALA A 79 -4.89 -4.64 6.38
CA ALA A 79 -4.45 -4.70 7.75
C ALA A 79 -5.53 -4.12 8.66
N THR A 80 -5.73 -4.77 9.79
CA THR A 80 -6.59 -4.33 10.89
C THR A 80 -5.70 -3.90 12.03
N PHE A 81 -6.05 -2.79 12.67
CA PHE A 81 -5.28 -2.18 13.74
C PHE A 81 -6.16 -1.93 14.93
N VAL A 82 -5.55 -1.87 16.10
CA VAL A 82 -6.15 -1.22 17.26
C VAL A 82 -5.26 -0.08 17.71
N CYS A 83 -5.87 0.98 18.22
CA CYS A 83 -5.16 2.10 18.82
C CYS A 83 -6.02 2.82 19.87
N GLN A 84 -5.43 3.77 20.59
CA GLN A 84 -6.08 4.53 21.64
C GLN A 84 -6.22 6.00 21.24
N LYS A 85 -7.43 6.55 21.37
CA LYS A 85 -7.70 7.97 21.16
C LYS A 85 -8.64 8.45 22.26
N ASP A 86 -8.24 9.49 23.00
CA ASP A 86 -9.06 10.08 24.08
C ASP A 86 -9.58 9.03 25.10
N ASN A 87 -8.72 8.09 25.49
CA ASN A 87 -9.03 6.93 26.35
C ASN A 87 -10.05 5.93 25.79
N LEU A 88 -10.32 5.97 24.47
CA LEU A 88 -11.17 5.01 23.78
C LEU A 88 -10.33 4.06 22.93
N SER A 89 -10.62 2.76 23.06
CA SER A 89 -10.06 1.74 22.17
C SER A 89 -10.75 1.81 20.81
N MET A 90 -9.97 2.12 19.77
CA MET A 90 -10.43 2.19 18.39
C MET A 90 -9.94 0.98 17.60
N THR A 91 -10.75 0.54 16.64
CA THR A 91 -10.31 -0.38 15.58
C THR A 91 -10.23 0.39 14.28
N ALA A 92 -9.16 0.20 13.53
CA ALA A 92 -8.96 0.81 12.22
C ALA A 92 -8.66 -0.27 11.17
N TYR A 93 -8.93 0.06 9.91
CA TYR A 93 -8.72 -0.83 8.78
C TYR A 93 -8.04 -0.07 7.65
N ALA A 94 -7.04 -0.70 7.03
CA ALA A 94 -6.39 -0.18 5.83
C ALA A 94 -6.42 -1.24 4.73
N LEU A 95 -6.99 -0.88 3.59
CA LEU A 95 -6.84 -1.59 2.32
C LEU A 95 -5.93 -0.76 1.43
N ALA A 96 -4.77 -1.32 1.08
CA ALA A 96 -3.78 -0.63 0.26
C ALA A 96 -3.19 -1.57 -0.79
N SER A 97 -2.60 -0.97 -1.83
CA SER A 97 -1.96 -1.71 -2.90
C SER A 97 -0.61 -1.12 -3.26
N MET A 98 0.34 -2.00 -3.54
CA MET A 98 1.58 -1.66 -4.21
C MET A 98 1.42 -1.83 -5.71
N THR A 99 1.84 -0.81 -6.46
CA THR A 99 1.88 -0.84 -7.92
C THR A 99 3.32 -1.06 -8.36
N TYR A 100 3.54 -2.04 -9.22
CA TYR A 100 4.81 -2.30 -9.87
C TYR A 100 4.67 -2.09 -11.37
N LEU A 101 5.73 -1.54 -11.96
CA LEU A 101 5.91 -1.50 -13.40
C LEU A 101 6.86 -2.64 -13.78
N GLY A 102 6.42 -3.53 -14.67
CA GLY A 102 7.23 -4.66 -15.14
C GLY A 102 6.71 -5.19 -16.47
N GLN A 103 7.61 -5.71 -17.31
CA GLN A 103 7.21 -6.46 -18.49
C GLN A 103 6.56 -7.77 -18.04
N THR A 104 5.34 -8.01 -18.50
CA THR A 104 4.83 -9.38 -18.64
C THR A 104 5.80 -10.10 -19.57
N GLY A 105 6.49 -11.12 -19.05
CA GLY A 105 7.19 -12.09 -19.89
C GLY A 105 6.21 -12.82 -20.79
#